data_AF-A0AA39NRY3-F1
#
_entry.id   AF-A0AA39NRY3-F1
#
_cell.length_a   1.000
_cell.length_b   1.000
_cell.length_c   1.000
_cell.angle_alpha   90.00
_cell.angle_beta   90.00
_cell.angle_gamma   90.00
#
_symmetry.space_group_name_H-M   'P 1'
#
loop_
_entity.id
_entity.type
_entity.pdbx_description
1 polymer ?
#
loop_
_entity_poly.entity_id
_entity_poly.type
_entity_poly.pdbx_seq_one_letter_code
_entity_poly.pdbx_strand_id
1 'polypeptide(L)'
;MHLFCFCSSLACILLLLERTVQGRLVNATIDDQNPMLLYSPEDGWRNSNVPCPSCTARPDPSMAINGSWHDSTFDQNAKNSPNKVRNVSTIFNGTAIHVTCILAKTTTSPFGNSDMSFYIDDILVGQFKKTAPGESGFEYNVTVYSNSSIPSGQHKFTIQNGHVGGIKSLLLLDALVYSYDDGQSDSDDVVATKDMTTTYIGTTIGCAIAGVITGILGTIAFLLYRRRRRSRQLNEHINIEGRINRGLRTPISTISPFRTTQSFSDYHHPPPTTASVSSFTAASNPSLRNADKRAIPDTHRRVRCENTTPRDYRNAEEGLPSVDEEASDIWSCRGTRAEDPEETIHHERIKR
;
A
#
# COMPACT_ATOMS: atom_id res chain seq x y z
N MET A 1 -37.01 -20.26 31.87
CA MET A 1 -35.59 -20.69 31.81
C MET A 1 -35.20 -21.42 30.52
N HIS A 2 -36.08 -22.19 29.86
CA HIS A 2 -35.70 -22.88 28.61
C HIS A 2 -35.54 -21.99 27.36
N LEU A 3 -36.20 -20.82 27.33
CA LEU A 3 -36.17 -19.91 26.17
C LEU A 3 -34.84 -19.13 26.05
N PHE A 4 -34.18 -18.82 27.18
CA PHE A 4 -32.88 -18.15 27.21
C PHE A 4 -31.72 -19.04 26.73
N CYS A 5 -31.87 -20.37 26.83
CA CYS A 5 -30.83 -21.32 26.45
C CYS A 5 -30.75 -21.51 24.92
N PHE A 6 -31.89 -21.41 24.22
CA PHE A 6 -31.95 -21.51 22.76
C PHE A 6 -31.38 -20.28 22.04
N CYS A 7 -31.61 -19.06 22.55
CA CYS A 7 -31.01 -17.86 21.96
C CYS A 7 -29.49 -17.81 22.12
N SER A 8 -28.95 -18.32 23.23
CA SER A 8 -27.50 -18.42 23.46
C SER A 8 -26.83 -19.43 22.52
N SER A 9 -27.49 -20.57 22.27
CA SER A 9 -27.02 -21.57 21.29
C SER A 9 -27.01 -21.04 19.85
N LEU A 10 -28.01 -20.26 19.43
CA LEU A 10 -28.07 -19.69 18.08
C LEU A 10 -27.02 -18.59 17.88
N ALA A 11 -26.77 -17.77 18.91
CA ALA A 11 -25.71 -16.76 18.89
C ALA A 11 -24.32 -17.41 18.79
N CYS A 12 -24.06 -18.50 19.52
CA CYS A 12 -22.82 -19.26 19.38
C CYS A 12 -22.66 -19.89 17.99
N ILE A 13 -23.74 -20.39 17.37
CA ILE A 13 -23.67 -20.97 16.01
C ILE A 13 -23.41 -19.88 14.96
N LEU A 14 -24.00 -18.69 15.10
CA LEU A 14 -23.72 -17.54 14.22
C LEU A 14 -22.29 -17.01 14.38
N LEU A 15 -21.74 -17.00 15.60
CA LEU A 15 -20.33 -16.65 15.84
C LEU A 15 -19.35 -17.74 15.36
N LEU A 16 -19.77 -19.01 15.31
CA LEU A 16 -18.99 -20.12 14.72
C LEU A 16 -19.10 -20.21 13.19
N LEU A 17 -19.97 -19.42 12.56
CA LEU A 17 -20.14 -19.31 11.10
C LEU A 17 -19.30 -18.17 10.49
N GLU A 18 -18.67 -17.33 11.31
CA GLU A 18 -17.59 -16.45 10.87
C GLU A 18 -16.34 -17.29 10.61
N ARG A 19 -16.33 -18.02 9.49
CA ARG A 19 -15.10 -18.55 8.93
C ARG A 19 -14.27 -17.34 8.52
N THR A 20 -13.28 -16.99 9.34
CA THR A 20 -12.21 -16.09 8.91
C THR A 20 -11.47 -16.78 7.77
N VAL A 21 -11.83 -16.43 6.54
CA VAL A 21 -11.04 -16.79 5.36
C VAL A 21 -9.85 -15.84 5.38
N GLN A 22 -8.68 -16.37 5.74
CA GLN A 22 -7.44 -15.63 5.66
C GLN A 22 -6.94 -15.77 4.22
N GLY A 23 -6.98 -14.66 3.46
CA GLY A 23 -6.42 -14.61 2.11
C GLY A 23 -4.89 -14.54 2.17
N ARG A 24 -4.20 -15.24 1.28
CA ARG A 24 -2.75 -15.16 1.14
C ARG A 24 -2.40 -13.90 0.36
N LEU A 25 -1.57 -13.03 0.94
CA LEU A 25 -0.99 -11.91 0.19
C LEU A 25 0.24 -12.38 -0.59
N VAL A 26 0.21 -12.19 -1.90
CA VAL A 26 1.33 -12.43 -2.81
C VAL A 26 1.99 -11.09 -3.15
N ASN A 27 3.31 -11.09 -3.24
CA ASN A 27 4.09 -9.92 -3.66
C ASN A 27 4.40 -9.97 -5.16
N ALA A 28 4.13 -8.89 -5.87
CA ALA A 28 4.56 -8.67 -7.25
C ALA A 28 5.54 -7.51 -7.31
N THR A 29 6.66 -7.73 -8.01
CA THR A 29 7.70 -6.72 -8.23
C THR A 29 7.49 -6.05 -9.59
N ILE A 30 7.46 -4.72 -9.60
CA ILE A 30 7.54 -3.87 -10.78
C ILE A 30 8.97 -3.31 -10.83
N ASP A 31 9.79 -3.94 -11.66
CA ASP A 31 11.15 -3.52 -11.97
C ASP A 31 11.19 -2.13 -12.64
N ASP A 32 12.26 -1.36 -12.48
CA ASP A 32 12.38 -0.02 -13.10
C ASP A 32 12.32 -0.05 -14.64
N GLN A 33 12.60 -1.18 -15.28
CA GLN A 33 12.50 -1.32 -16.73
C GLN A 33 11.09 -1.75 -17.18
N ASN A 34 10.18 -1.97 -16.24
CA ASN A 34 8.87 -2.51 -16.56
C ASN A 34 8.04 -1.49 -17.37
N PRO A 35 7.46 -1.89 -18.52
CA PRO A 35 6.70 -0.99 -19.39
C PRO A 35 5.41 -0.45 -18.74
N MET A 36 4.97 -0.98 -17.60
CA MET A 36 3.87 -0.43 -16.81
C MET A 36 4.26 0.88 -16.11
N LEU A 37 5.55 1.17 -15.95
CA LEU A 37 6.02 2.44 -15.41
C LEU A 37 6.02 3.51 -16.49
N LEU A 38 5.23 4.55 -16.27
CA LEU A 38 5.17 5.72 -17.13
C LEU A 38 5.99 6.85 -16.53
N TYR A 39 7.10 7.16 -17.18
CA TYR A 39 8.03 8.24 -16.85
C TYR A 39 7.64 9.54 -17.57
N SER A 40 7.53 10.64 -16.82
CA SER A 40 7.10 11.93 -17.36
C SER A 40 7.84 13.12 -16.73
N PRO A 41 8.26 14.12 -17.52
CA PRO A 41 8.37 14.04 -18.98
C PRO A 41 9.48 13.05 -19.36
N GLU A 42 9.34 12.33 -20.48
CA GLU A 42 10.25 11.25 -20.89
C GLU A 42 11.72 11.71 -20.96
N ASP A 43 11.95 12.92 -21.50
CA ASP A 43 13.28 13.53 -21.62
C ASP A 43 13.92 13.91 -20.28
N GLY A 44 13.13 13.90 -19.19
CA GLY A 44 13.56 14.16 -17.82
C GLY A 44 14.02 12.91 -17.05
N TRP A 45 13.96 11.74 -17.67
CA TRP A 45 14.36 10.45 -17.10
C TRP A 45 15.45 9.78 -17.93
N ARG A 46 16.28 8.98 -17.27
CA ARG A 46 17.38 8.27 -17.91
C ARG A 46 17.34 6.82 -17.48
N ASN A 47 17.47 5.96 -18.48
CA ASN A 47 17.54 4.52 -18.31
C ASN A 47 19.02 4.13 -18.21
N SER A 48 19.40 3.46 -17.12
CA SER A 48 20.76 2.96 -16.90
C SER A 48 21.30 2.04 -18.01
N ASN A 49 20.42 1.30 -18.71
CA ASN A 49 20.80 0.43 -19.83
C ASN A 49 21.20 1.20 -21.09
N VAL A 50 20.94 2.51 -21.15
CA VAL A 50 21.35 3.37 -22.27
C VAL A 50 22.65 4.08 -21.88
N PRO A 51 23.76 3.89 -22.63
CA PRO A 51 25.02 4.53 -22.33
C PRO A 51 24.91 6.05 -22.22
N CYS A 52 25.34 6.60 -21.09
CA CYS A 52 25.33 8.04 -20.83
C CYS A 52 26.70 8.53 -20.33
N PRO A 53 27.58 8.98 -21.24
CA PRO A 53 28.92 9.44 -20.87
C PRO A 53 28.91 10.66 -19.92
N SER A 54 27.88 11.50 -19.99
CA SER A 54 27.72 12.69 -19.16
C SER A 54 27.01 12.44 -17.83
N CYS A 55 26.43 11.25 -17.62
CA CYS A 55 25.72 10.93 -16.38
C CYS A 55 26.72 10.69 -15.25
N THR A 56 26.50 11.36 -14.13
CA THR A 56 27.38 11.35 -12.95
C THR A 56 26.93 10.34 -11.91
N ALA A 57 25.64 10.03 -11.84
CA ALA A 57 25.13 8.92 -11.04
C ALA A 57 25.44 7.60 -11.74
N ARG A 58 26.39 6.83 -11.17
CA ARG A 58 26.80 5.51 -11.67
C ARG A 58 26.87 4.50 -10.52
N PRO A 59 25.72 4.06 -9.99
CA PRO A 59 25.66 2.87 -9.15
C PRO A 59 26.33 1.65 -9.80
N ASP A 60 26.70 0.68 -8.97
CA ASP A 60 27.13 -0.65 -9.37
C ASP A 60 25.89 -1.46 -9.78
N PRO A 61 25.75 -1.85 -11.07
CA PRO A 61 24.62 -2.65 -11.53
C PRO A 61 24.46 -3.95 -10.77
N SER A 62 25.55 -4.58 -10.30
CA SER A 62 25.47 -5.86 -9.59
C SER A 62 24.76 -5.79 -8.24
N MET A 63 24.55 -4.58 -7.71
CA MET A 63 23.84 -4.34 -6.45
C MET A 63 22.44 -3.72 -6.63
N ALA A 64 22.05 -3.43 -7.87
CA ALA A 64 20.69 -3.01 -8.22
C ALA A 64 19.79 -4.24 -8.47
N ILE A 65 18.49 -4.09 -8.24
CA ILE A 65 17.51 -5.12 -8.57
C ILE A 65 17.53 -5.30 -10.09
N ASN A 66 17.71 -6.55 -10.52
CA ASN A 66 17.78 -6.92 -11.94
C ASN A 66 18.87 -6.17 -12.77
N GLY A 67 19.85 -5.54 -12.10
CA GLY A 67 20.96 -4.90 -12.78
C GLY A 67 20.68 -3.51 -13.35
N SER A 68 19.54 -2.89 -13.05
CA SER A 68 19.15 -1.60 -13.64
C SER A 68 18.55 -0.63 -12.64
N TRP A 69 18.48 0.63 -13.05
CA TRP A 69 17.74 1.70 -12.40
C TRP A 69 17.30 2.76 -13.43
N HIS A 70 16.31 3.57 -13.05
CA HIS A 70 15.91 4.78 -13.78
C HIS A 70 16.22 6.03 -12.96
N ASP A 71 17.00 6.94 -13.52
CA ASP A 71 17.43 8.16 -12.84
C ASP A 71 16.70 9.42 -13.32
N SER A 72 16.44 10.32 -12.37
CA SER A 72 15.97 11.67 -12.64
C SER A 72 16.52 12.66 -11.61
N THR A 73 16.82 13.89 -12.06
CA THR A 73 17.37 14.96 -11.22
C THR A 73 16.51 16.22 -11.25
N PHE A 74 15.69 16.46 -10.23
CA PHE A 74 15.05 17.77 -10.08
C PHE A 74 16.09 18.84 -9.72
N ASP A 75 16.06 19.98 -10.41
CA ASP A 75 16.95 21.11 -10.12
C ASP A 75 16.25 22.43 -10.49
N GLN A 76 15.98 23.25 -9.49
CA GLN A 76 15.34 24.55 -9.69
C GLN A 76 16.20 25.52 -10.52
N ASN A 77 17.52 25.31 -10.55
CA ASN A 77 18.49 26.15 -11.24
C ASN A 77 19.03 25.48 -12.53
N ALA A 78 18.39 24.41 -13.01
CA ALA A 78 18.80 23.75 -14.26
C ALA A 78 18.75 24.72 -15.44
N LYS A 79 19.76 24.66 -16.32
CA LYS A 79 19.75 25.43 -17.57
C LYS A 79 18.58 25.04 -18.47
N ASN A 80 18.32 23.74 -18.54
CA ASN A 80 17.23 23.16 -19.32
C ASN A 80 16.18 22.64 -18.35
N SER A 81 14.93 23.08 -18.51
CA SER A 81 13.80 22.71 -17.64
C SER A 81 13.99 23.05 -16.15
N PRO A 82 14.30 24.33 -15.80
CA PRO A 82 14.40 24.75 -14.41
C PRO A 82 13.09 24.53 -13.67
N ASN A 83 13.20 24.05 -12.44
CA ASN A 83 12.07 23.97 -11.51
C ASN A 83 10.91 23.09 -12.02
N LYS A 84 11.23 22.10 -12.86
CA LYS A 84 10.28 21.11 -13.40
C LYS A 84 10.38 19.81 -12.61
N VAL A 85 9.28 19.44 -11.97
CA VAL A 85 9.09 18.13 -11.32
C VAL A 85 9.07 17.02 -12.35
N ARG A 86 9.43 15.80 -11.92
CA ARG A 86 9.41 14.61 -12.77
C ARG A 86 8.66 13.51 -12.05
N ASN A 87 7.79 12.83 -12.77
CA ASN A 87 6.91 11.83 -12.23
C ASN A 87 7.20 10.47 -12.85
N VAL A 88 7.08 9.43 -12.06
CA VAL A 88 6.91 8.05 -12.52
C VAL A 88 5.62 7.51 -11.93
N SER A 89 4.82 6.85 -12.74
CA SER A 89 3.50 6.36 -12.32
C SER A 89 3.23 4.96 -12.83
N THR A 90 2.40 4.20 -12.12
CA THR A 90 1.93 2.87 -12.52
C THR A 90 0.52 2.63 -11.99
N ILE A 91 -0.17 1.66 -12.57
CA ILE A 91 -1.45 1.15 -12.07
C ILE A 91 -1.20 -0.23 -11.47
N PHE A 92 -1.64 -0.44 -10.24
CA PHE A 92 -1.56 -1.74 -9.57
C PHE A 92 -2.91 -2.11 -8.97
N ASN A 93 -3.16 -3.40 -8.76
CA ASN A 93 -4.33 -3.88 -8.03
C ASN A 93 -3.84 -4.62 -6.79
N GLY A 94 -4.05 -4.07 -5.59
CA GLY A 94 -3.43 -4.59 -4.38
C GLY A 94 -3.81 -3.84 -3.10
N THR A 95 -3.17 -4.23 -2.00
CA THR A 95 -3.42 -3.74 -0.63
C THR A 95 -2.17 -3.15 0.03
N ALA A 96 -1.01 -3.29 -0.59
CA ALA A 96 0.24 -2.73 -0.11
C ALA A 96 1.14 -2.29 -1.27
N ILE A 97 1.99 -1.30 -1.04
CA ILE A 97 3.05 -0.92 -1.97
C ILE A 97 4.30 -0.44 -1.22
N HIS A 98 5.46 -0.83 -1.72
CA HIS A 98 6.79 -0.44 -1.25
C HIS A 98 7.60 0.08 -2.43
N VAL A 99 8.39 1.12 -2.21
CA VAL A 99 9.27 1.71 -3.22
C VAL A 99 10.71 1.58 -2.75
N THR A 100 11.54 0.96 -3.58
CA THR A 100 12.96 0.77 -3.36
C THR A 100 13.75 1.67 -4.31
N CYS A 101 14.69 2.43 -3.74
CA CYS A 101 15.59 3.30 -4.48
C CYS A 101 17.05 3.04 -4.11
N ILE A 102 17.94 3.53 -4.97
CA ILE A 102 19.36 3.69 -4.68
C ILE A 102 19.60 5.16 -4.29
N LEU A 103 20.28 5.40 -3.17
CA LEU A 103 20.56 6.76 -2.69
C LEU A 103 22.04 7.10 -2.88
N ALA A 104 22.33 8.18 -3.61
CA ALA A 104 23.69 8.69 -3.71
C ALA A 104 24.10 9.38 -2.40
N LYS A 105 25.33 9.13 -1.94
CA LYS A 105 25.83 9.68 -0.68
C LYS A 105 26.57 11.03 -0.83
N THR A 106 26.85 11.43 -2.07
CA THR A 106 27.66 12.60 -2.42
C THR A 106 26.83 13.89 -2.46
N THR A 107 27.45 15.03 -2.19
CA THR A 107 26.79 16.35 -2.20
C THR A 107 26.94 17.13 -3.51
N THR A 108 27.64 16.58 -4.53
CA THR A 108 27.99 17.32 -5.76
C THR A 108 27.82 16.51 -7.05
N SER A 109 28.64 15.50 -7.29
CA SER A 109 28.65 14.76 -8.56
C SER A 109 28.58 13.24 -8.33
N PRO A 110 27.38 12.66 -8.21
CA PRO A 110 26.06 13.30 -8.33
C PRO A 110 25.63 14.09 -7.07
N PHE A 111 24.62 14.96 -7.20
CA PHE A 111 23.96 15.60 -6.06
C PHE A 111 22.98 14.61 -5.45
N GLY A 112 23.31 14.02 -4.30
CA GLY A 112 22.59 12.88 -3.72
C GLY A 112 21.44 13.22 -2.78
N ASN A 113 21.02 14.48 -2.69
CA ASN A 113 19.83 14.81 -1.92
C ASN A 113 18.61 14.12 -2.52
N SER A 114 17.68 13.67 -1.69
CA SER A 114 16.41 13.09 -2.12
C SER A 114 15.26 13.94 -1.60
N ASP A 115 14.29 14.20 -2.47
CA ASP A 115 13.04 14.87 -2.15
C ASP A 115 11.95 14.25 -3.03
N MET A 116 11.15 13.38 -2.45
CA MET A 116 10.12 12.59 -3.15
C MET A 116 8.79 12.78 -2.47
N SER A 117 7.73 12.88 -3.27
CA SER A 117 6.34 12.86 -2.80
C SER A 117 5.59 11.71 -3.47
N PHE A 118 4.80 10.97 -2.68
CA PHE A 118 4.12 9.75 -3.12
C PHE A 118 2.62 9.96 -3.11
N TYR A 119 1.96 9.54 -4.18
CA TYR A 119 0.53 9.71 -4.38
C TYR A 119 -0.12 8.37 -4.70
N ILE A 120 -1.30 8.13 -4.09
CA ILE A 120 -2.22 7.07 -4.46
C ILE A 120 -3.52 7.74 -4.89
N ASP A 121 -3.98 7.44 -6.11
CA ASP A 121 -5.19 8.03 -6.70
C ASP A 121 -5.20 9.56 -6.63
N ASP A 122 -4.04 10.15 -6.95
CA ASP A 122 -3.76 11.59 -6.93
C ASP A 122 -3.83 12.26 -5.54
N ILE A 123 -3.94 11.47 -4.46
CA ILE A 123 -3.87 11.93 -3.07
C ILE A 123 -2.45 11.75 -2.53
N LEU A 124 -1.89 12.80 -1.92
CA LEU A 124 -0.58 12.73 -1.26
C LEU A 124 -0.66 11.78 -0.04
N VAL A 125 0.11 10.71 -0.06
CA VAL A 125 0.12 9.66 0.98
C VAL A 125 1.46 9.51 1.69
N GLY A 126 2.49 10.22 1.24
CA GLY A 126 3.79 10.21 1.91
C GLY A 126 4.80 11.14 1.26
N GLN A 127 5.89 11.38 1.98
CA GLN A 127 7.05 12.12 1.49
C GLN A 127 8.32 11.48 2.02
N PHE A 128 9.39 11.56 1.23
CA PHE A 128 10.73 11.14 1.62
C PHE A 128 11.72 12.27 1.32
N LYS A 129 12.40 12.75 2.36
CA LYS A 129 13.42 13.80 2.25
C LYS A 129 14.68 13.37 2.98
N LYS A 130 15.82 13.35 2.29
CA LYS A 130 17.11 13.00 2.86
C LYS A 130 18.22 13.84 2.23
N THR A 131 18.99 14.53 3.06
CA THR A 131 20.21 15.22 2.61
C THR A 131 21.34 14.20 2.50
N ALA A 132 22.14 14.29 1.45
CA ALA A 132 23.29 13.42 1.27
C ALA A 132 24.34 13.66 2.38
N PRO A 133 24.93 12.61 2.99
CA PRO A 133 25.90 12.75 4.08
C PRO A 133 27.23 13.39 3.63
N GLY A 134 27.51 13.49 2.33
CA GLY A 134 28.76 14.06 1.81
C GLY A 134 29.90 13.04 1.66
N GLU A 135 29.57 11.76 1.61
CA GLU A 135 30.52 10.66 1.43
C GLU A 135 30.43 10.09 0.02
N SER A 136 31.48 9.41 -0.44
CA SER A 136 31.45 8.70 -1.72
C SER A 136 30.56 7.46 -1.67
N GLY A 137 29.97 7.10 -2.81
CA GLY A 137 29.26 5.85 -3.00
C GLY A 137 27.74 5.98 -2.96
N PHE A 138 27.09 4.82 -2.88
CA PHE A 138 25.64 4.67 -2.97
C PHE A 138 25.16 3.74 -1.86
N GLU A 139 23.94 3.98 -1.40
CA GLU A 139 23.18 3.12 -0.48
C GLU A 139 22.09 2.43 -1.30
N TYR A 140 22.09 1.10 -1.32
CA TYR A 140 21.20 0.27 -2.17
C TYR A 140 20.08 -0.32 -1.34
N ASN A 141 19.02 -0.80 -2.00
CA ASN A 141 17.87 -1.43 -1.36
C ASN A 141 17.21 -0.55 -0.29
N VAL A 142 17.15 0.77 -0.51
CA VAL A 142 16.55 1.70 0.43
C VAL A 142 15.06 1.83 0.17
N THR A 143 14.25 1.36 1.12
CA THR A 143 12.80 1.59 1.09
C THR A 143 12.49 3.05 1.40
N VAL A 144 12.12 3.82 0.37
CA VAL A 144 11.80 5.26 0.49
C VAL A 144 10.32 5.52 0.74
N TYR A 145 9.46 4.54 0.45
CA TYR A 145 8.03 4.58 0.77
C TYR A 145 7.54 3.17 1.06
N SER A 146 6.60 3.06 2.00
CA SER A 146 5.97 1.81 2.38
C SER A 146 4.57 2.09 2.91
N ASN A 147 3.57 1.42 2.36
CA ASN A 147 2.20 1.45 2.86
C ASN A 147 1.59 0.06 2.74
N SER A 148 1.23 -0.54 3.87
CA SER A 148 0.70 -1.90 3.97
C SER A 148 -0.82 -1.94 4.21
N SER A 149 -1.49 -0.80 4.16
CA SER A 149 -2.89 -0.64 4.56
C SER A 149 -3.71 0.10 3.51
N ILE A 150 -3.46 -0.22 2.24
CA ILE A 150 -4.20 0.33 1.10
C ILE A 150 -5.50 -0.49 0.96
N PRO A 151 -6.66 0.15 0.74
CA PRO A 151 -7.89 -0.58 0.43
C PRO A 151 -7.67 -1.56 -0.71
N SER A 152 -8.29 -2.74 -0.68
CA SER A 152 -8.17 -3.67 -1.80
C SER A 152 -8.81 -3.09 -3.04
N GLY A 153 -8.05 -3.01 -4.14
CA GLY A 153 -8.58 -2.57 -5.42
C GLY A 153 -7.49 -2.09 -6.36
N GLN A 154 -7.93 -1.58 -7.52
CA GLN A 154 -7.05 -0.92 -8.47
C GLN A 154 -6.74 0.51 -8.03
N HIS A 155 -5.46 0.86 -8.07
CA HIS A 155 -4.93 2.16 -7.65
C HIS A 155 -3.93 2.68 -8.66
N LYS A 156 -3.87 4.01 -8.80
CA LYS A 156 -2.79 4.70 -9.50
C LYS A 156 -1.75 5.15 -8.47
N PHE A 157 -0.53 4.65 -8.60
CA PHE A 157 0.60 5.12 -7.80
C PHE A 157 1.42 6.12 -8.59
N THR A 158 1.87 7.20 -7.95
CA THR A 158 2.78 8.19 -8.57
C THR A 158 3.87 8.59 -7.59
N ILE A 159 5.12 8.58 -8.05
CA ILE A 159 6.27 9.16 -7.37
C ILE A 159 6.62 10.45 -8.08
N GLN A 160 6.67 11.56 -7.35
CA GLN A 160 7.16 12.85 -7.83
C GLN A 160 8.55 13.11 -7.26
N ASN A 161 9.52 13.39 -8.13
CA ASN A 161 10.86 13.86 -7.76
C ASN A 161 10.90 15.40 -7.72
N GLY A 162 11.22 15.93 -6.54
CA GLY A 162 11.25 17.35 -6.24
C GLY A 162 9.87 17.98 -6.13
N HIS A 163 9.86 19.30 -5.94
CA HIS A 163 8.66 20.13 -5.95
C HIS A 163 9.05 21.56 -6.32
N VAL A 164 8.10 22.37 -6.80
CA VAL A 164 8.37 23.75 -7.21
C VAL A 164 9.01 24.54 -6.05
N GLY A 165 10.20 25.10 -6.27
CA GLY A 165 10.99 25.81 -5.26
C GLY A 165 11.76 24.91 -4.28
N GLY A 166 11.79 23.60 -4.53
CA GLY A 166 12.52 22.62 -3.73
C GLY A 166 14.03 22.66 -3.94
N ILE A 167 14.75 21.91 -3.10
CA ILE A 167 16.19 21.68 -3.28
C ILE A 167 16.44 20.81 -4.51
N LYS A 168 17.64 20.90 -5.08
CA LYS A 168 18.10 19.93 -6.08
C LYS A 168 18.05 18.51 -5.49
N SER A 169 17.41 17.58 -6.17
CA SER A 169 17.23 16.20 -5.71
C SER A 169 17.43 15.17 -6.83
N LEU A 170 17.93 14.01 -6.45
CA LEU A 170 18.14 12.83 -7.28
C LEU A 170 17.21 11.71 -6.83
N LEU A 171 16.60 11.05 -7.80
CA LEU A 171 15.83 9.82 -7.65
C LEU A 171 16.46 8.78 -8.57
N LEU A 172 16.91 7.65 -8.00
CA LEU A 172 17.35 6.46 -8.71
C LEU A 172 16.36 5.34 -8.34
N LEU A 173 15.36 5.12 -9.19
CA LEU A 173 14.32 4.11 -8.96
C LEU A 173 14.88 2.74 -9.33
N ASP A 174 14.75 1.80 -8.41
CA ASP A 174 15.24 0.42 -8.58
C ASP A 174 14.06 -0.53 -8.79
N ALA A 175 13.10 -0.55 -7.87
CA ALA A 175 11.87 -1.33 -8.04
C ALA A 175 10.72 -0.82 -7.15
N LEU A 176 9.51 -1.25 -7.49
CA LEU A 176 8.35 -1.21 -6.61
C LEU A 176 7.90 -2.65 -6.31
N VAL A 177 7.36 -2.87 -5.13
CA VAL A 177 6.72 -4.15 -4.77
C VAL A 177 5.33 -3.85 -4.26
N TYR A 178 4.31 -4.46 -4.85
CA TYR A 178 2.95 -4.38 -4.34
C TYR A 178 2.44 -5.76 -3.93
N SER A 179 1.54 -5.80 -2.95
CA SER A 179 0.92 -7.04 -2.49
C SER A 179 -0.55 -7.09 -2.90
N TYR A 180 -1.03 -8.28 -3.25
CA TYR A 180 -2.43 -8.51 -3.61
C TYR A 180 -2.87 -9.92 -3.15
N ASP A 181 -4.18 -10.11 -3.01
CA ASP A 181 -4.77 -11.43 -2.76
C ASP A 181 -4.95 -12.15 -4.10
N ASP A 182 -4.33 -13.33 -4.26
CA ASP A 182 -4.42 -14.14 -5.48
C ASP A 182 -5.67 -15.04 -5.51
N GLY A 183 -6.50 -14.99 -4.47
CA GLY A 183 -7.72 -15.79 -4.33
C GLY A 183 -7.45 -17.28 -4.09
N GLN A 184 -6.20 -17.67 -3.87
CA GLN A 184 -5.86 -19.06 -3.54
C GLN A 184 -5.88 -19.25 -2.03
N SER A 185 -6.57 -20.31 -1.60
CA SER A 185 -6.45 -20.79 -0.22
C SER A 185 -5.04 -21.30 0.00
N ASP A 186 -4.42 -20.97 1.15
CA ASP A 186 -3.22 -21.64 1.65
C ASP A 186 -3.51 -23.14 1.82
N SER A 187 -3.31 -23.90 0.75
CA SER A 187 -3.13 -25.34 0.82
C SER A 187 -1.63 -25.51 0.92
N ASP A 188 -1.16 -25.98 2.07
CA ASP A 188 0.25 -26.34 2.26
C ASP A 188 0.74 -27.09 1.02
N ASP A 189 1.71 -26.49 0.34
CA ASP A 189 2.32 -27.00 -0.88
C ASP A 189 3.17 -28.22 -0.49
N VAL A 190 2.52 -29.34 -0.19
CA VAL A 190 3.18 -30.65 -0.20
C VAL A 190 3.52 -30.88 -1.65
N VAL A 191 4.78 -30.60 -1.99
CA VAL A 191 5.46 -30.89 -3.25
C VAL A 191 4.88 -32.16 -3.87
N ALA A 192 3.90 -31.97 -4.75
CA ALA A 192 3.39 -33.02 -5.59
C ALA A 192 4.36 -33.13 -6.75
N THR A 193 5.43 -33.90 -6.52
CA THR A 193 6.18 -34.54 -7.59
C THR A 193 5.14 -35.15 -8.54
N LYS A 194 5.02 -34.58 -9.74
CA LYS A 194 4.27 -35.20 -10.83
C LYS A 194 4.95 -36.53 -11.12
N ASP A 195 4.47 -37.59 -10.48
CA ASP A 195 4.63 -38.92 -11.02
C ASP A 195 3.25 -39.50 -11.32
N MET A 196 3.15 -39.95 -12.56
CA MET A 196 1.93 -40.36 -13.22
C MET A 196 1.65 -41.80 -12.84
N THR A 197 0.93 -42.03 -11.74
CA THR A 197 0.26 -43.31 -11.49
C THR A 197 -1.09 -43.13 -10.81
N THR A 198 -2.13 -43.08 -11.64
CA THR A 198 -3.24 -44.04 -11.59
C THR A 198 -3.73 -44.53 -10.20
N THR A 199 -4.86 -43.94 -9.79
CA THR A 199 -6.01 -44.56 -9.09
C THR A 199 -6.01 -44.61 -7.54
N TYR A 200 -7.22 -44.31 -7.01
CA TYR A 200 -7.72 -44.43 -5.62
C TYR A 200 -7.21 -43.32 -4.68
N ILE A 201 -8.02 -42.52 -3.98
CA ILE A 201 -9.15 -42.88 -3.11
C ILE A 201 -10.07 -41.65 -2.93
N GLY A 202 -11.34 -41.77 -3.32
CA GLY A 202 -12.42 -40.89 -2.88
C GLY A 202 -13.03 -41.37 -1.56
N THR A 203 -12.38 -41.13 -0.43
CA THR A 203 -12.88 -41.63 0.88
C THR A 203 -12.47 -40.73 2.06
N THR A 204 -12.73 -39.44 1.97
CA THR A 204 -12.62 -38.52 3.14
C THR A 204 -13.81 -37.59 3.34
N ILE A 205 -14.86 -37.71 2.52
CA ILE A 205 -16.13 -36.94 2.67
C ILE A 205 -17.27 -37.85 3.22
N GLY A 206 -16.96 -39.04 3.73
CA GLY A 206 -17.97 -39.97 4.28
C GLY A 206 -18.31 -39.82 5.76
N CYS A 207 -17.40 -39.28 6.58
CA CYS A 207 -17.53 -39.39 8.04
C CYS A 207 -18.31 -38.25 8.70
N ALA A 208 -18.36 -37.05 8.11
CA ALA A 208 -19.03 -35.89 8.74
C ALA A 208 -20.57 -35.93 8.62
N ILE A 209 -21.12 -36.55 7.56
CA ILE A 209 -22.56 -36.57 7.30
C ILE A 209 -23.28 -37.61 8.17
N ALA A 210 -22.62 -38.73 8.49
CA ALA A 210 -23.20 -39.79 9.33
C ALA A 210 -23.41 -39.36 10.79
N GLY A 211 -22.53 -38.49 11.33
CA GLY A 211 -22.63 -37.98 12.69
C GLY A 211 -23.82 -37.04 12.91
N VAL A 212 -24.13 -36.20 11.92
CA VAL A 212 -25.25 -35.25 12.01
C VAL A 212 -26.59 -35.99 11.94
N ILE A 213 -26.71 -36.98 11.05
CA ILE A 213 -27.95 -37.77 10.91
C ILE A 213 -28.21 -38.62 12.17
N THR A 214 -27.18 -39.22 12.77
CA THR A 214 -27.33 -39.98 14.03
C THR A 214 -27.66 -39.08 15.22
N GLY A 215 -27.09 -37.87 15.28
CA GLY A 215 -27.45 -36.88 16.31
C GLY A 215 -28.92 -36.42 16.22
N ILE A 216 -29.40 -36.14 15.00
CA ILE A 216 -30.80 -35.73 14.77
C ILE A 216 -31.76 -36.88 15.07
N LEU A 217 -31.46 -38.10 14.64
CA LEU A 217 -32.31 -39.26 14.92
C LEU A 217 -32.34 -39.62 16.41
N GLY A 218 -31.20 -39.53 17.10
CA GLY A 218 -31.10 -39.76 18.54
C GLY A 218 -31.89 -38.75 19.36
N THR A 219 -31.84 -37.47 18.98
CA THR A 219 -32.61 -36.41 19.65
C THR A 219 -34.12 -36.58 19.42
N ILE A 220 -34.56 -36.92 18.20
CA ILE A 220 -35.98 -37.21 17.91
C ILE A 220 -36.47 -38.42 18.72
N ALA A 221 -35.70 -39.52 18.75
CA ALA A 221 -36.05 -40.72 19.51
C ALA A 221 -36.18 -40.45 21.01
N PHE A 222 -35.27 -39.65 21.58
CA PHE A 222 -35.31 -39.26 22.99
C PHE A 222 -36.55 -38.41 23.32
N LEU A 223 -36.94 -37.49 22.45
CA LEU A 223 -38.14 -36.67 22.63
C LEU A 223 -39.42 -37.52 22.57
N LEU A 224 -39.49 -38.48 21.65
CA LEU A 224 -40.61 -39.42 21.56
C LEU A 224 -40.67 -40.34 22.77
N TYR A 225 -39.51 -40.80 23.28
CA TYR A 225 -39.44 -41.58 24.52
C TYR A 225 -39.92 -40.78 25.73
N ARG A 226 -39.49 -39.51 25.90
CA ARG A 226 -40.00 -38.64 26.97
C ARG A 226 -41.48 -38.37 26.85
N ARG A 227 -41.99 -38.18 25.63
CA ARG A 227 -43.43 -37.98 25.39
C ARG A 227 -44.23 -39.22 25.77
N ARG A 228 -43.79 -40.40 25.36
CA ARG A 228 -44.41 -41.68 25.75
C ARG A 228 -44.34 -41.91 27.26
N ARG A 229 -43.23 -41.58 27.91
CA ARG A 229 -43.07 -41.71 29.37
C ARG A 229 -44.00 -40.79 30.14
N ARG A 230 -44.20 -39.54 29.69
CA ARG A 230 -45.19 -38.62 30.27
C ARG A 230 -46.63 -39.10 30.06
N SER A 231 -46.96 -39.64 28.89
CA SER A 231 -48.31 -40.18 28.63
C SER A 231 -48.63 -41.41 29.49
N ARG A 232 -47.63 -42.21 29.87
CA ARG A 232 -47.82 -43.34 30.80
C ARG A 232 -48.16 -42.89 32.23
N GLN A 233 -47.65 -41.74 32.69
CA GLN A 233 -47.98 -41.20 34.02
C GLN A 233 -49.40 -40.60 34.09
N LEU A 234 -49.95 -40.10 32.97
CA LEU A 234 -51.31 -39.57 32.92
C LEU A 234 -52.39 -40.67 32.90
N ASN A 235 -52.06 -41.86 32.35
CA ASN A 235 -52.98 -42.99 32.32
C ASN A 235 -53.13 -43.75 33.65
N GLU A 236 -52.21 -43.55 34.61
CA GLU A 236 -52.39 -44.11 35.96
C GLU A 236 -53.36 -43.30 36.83
N HIS A 237 -53.48 -41.98 36.62
CA HIS A 237 -54.42 -41.16 37.39
C HIS A 237 -55.89 -41.35 36.97
N ILE A 238 -56.15 -41.75 35.74
CA ILE A 238 -57.52 -41.99 35.24
C ILE A 238 -58.09 -43.34 35.73
N ASN A 239 -57.23 -44.31 36.06
CA ASN A 239 -57.68 -45.66 36.45
C ASN A 239 -57.96 -45.80 37.96
N ILE A 240 -57.54 -44.83 38.78
CA ILE A 240 -57.81 -44.80 40.23
C ILE A 240 -59.13 -44.07 40.55
N GLU A 241 -59.55 -43.08 39.74
CA GLU A 241 -60.85 -42.41 39.94
C GLU A 241 -62.07 -43.24 39.47
N GLY A 242 -61.87 -44.27 38.63
CA GLY A 242 -62.95 -45.15 38.18
C GLY A 242 -63.56 -46.05 39.26
N ARG A 243 -62.92 -46.18 40.44
CA ARG A 243 -63.34 -47.10 41.51
C ARG A 243 -64.02 -46.42 42.71
N ILE A 244 -64.00 -45.09 42.80
CA ILE A 244 -64.61 -44.34 43.92
C ILE A 244 -66.02 -43.82 43.59
N ASN A 245 -66.40 -43.74 42.31
CA ASN A 245 -67.67 -43.12 41.90
C ASN A 245 -68.86 -44.08 41.68
N ARG A 246 -68.93 -45.19 42.42
CA ARG A 246 -70.21 -45.93 42.61
C ARG A 246 -70.68 -45.80 44.05
N GLY A 247 -71.37 -44.69 44.32
CA GLY A 247 -72.21 -44.51 45.49
C GLY A 247 -71.80 -43.34 46.37
N LEU A 248 -72.33 -42.15 46.12
CA LEU A 248 -73.49 -41.66 46.88
C LEU A 248 -73.97 -40.33 46.28
N ARG A 249 -75.29 -40.15 46.36
CA ARG A 249 -76.09 -39.06 45.84
C ARG A 249 -76.26 -38.00 46.94
N THR A 250 -76.57 -36.76 46.52
CA THR A 250 -77.28 -35.66 47.25
C THR A 250 -76.41 -34.50 47.84
N PRO A 251 -76.97 -33.30 48.12
CA PRO A 251 -76.87 -32.16 47.18
C PRO A 251 -76.63 -30.76 47.84
N ILE A 252 -76.54 -29.73 46.96
CA ILE A 252 -77.13 -28.37 47.10
C ILE A 252 -76.42 -27.25 47.93
N SER A 253 -76.21 -26.14 47.21
CA SER A 253 -76.17 -24.70 47.58
C SER A 253 -74.96 -24.19 48.39
N THR A 254 -74.40 -22.98 48.16
CA THR A 254 -75.06 -21.67 47.96
C THR A 254 -74.08 -20.63 47.38
N ILE A 255 -74.63 -19.70 46.61
CA ILE A 255 -74.04 -18.52 45.95
C ILE A 255 -73.73 -17.39 46.96
N SER A 256 -72.65 -16.61 46.75
CA SER A 256 -72.70 -15.13 46.78
C SER A 256 -71.35 -14.47 46.40
N PRO A 257 -71.37 -13.34 45.66
CA PRO A 257 -70.19 -12.52 45.36
C PRO A 257 -70.14 -11.26 46.24
N PHE A 258 -68.95 -10.71 46.50
CA PHE A 258 -68.86 -9.31 46.90
C PHE A 258 -67.52 -8.65 46.49
N ARG A 259 -67.69 -7.42 46.03
CA ARG A 259 -66.73 -6.43 45.53
C ARG A 259 -66.36 -5.49 46.68
N THR A 260 -65.08 -5.13 46.85
CA THR A 260 -64.72 -3.89 47.58
C THR A 260 -63.47 -3.24 47.01
N THR A 261 -63.61 -1.95 46.71
CA THR A 261 -62.64 -0.92 46.32
C THR A 261 -61.93 -0.30 47.52
N GLN A 262 -60.75 0.33 47.29
CA GLN A 262 -60.13 1.51 47.96
C GLN A 262 -58.60 1.31 47.99
N SER A 263 -57.70 2.29 48.06
CA SER A 263 -57.64 3.74 47.82
C SER A 263 -56.16 4.14 48.05
N PHE A 264 -55.75 5.21 47.39
CA PHE A 264 -54.47 5.97 47.40
C PHE A 264 -53.58 5.97 48.66
N SER A 265 -52.26 6.12 48.44
CA SER A 265 -51.46 7.23 49.02
C SER A 265 -50.18 7.53 48.22
N ASP A 266 -49.97 8.83 48.06
CA ASP A 266 -48.92 9.61 47.39
C ASP A 266 -47.63 9.67 48.24
N TYR A 267 -46.47 10.04 47.66
CA TYR A 267 -45.41 10.89 48.26
C TYR A 267 -44.19 11.08 47.32
N HIS A 268 -44.04 12.33 46.85
CA HIS A 268 -42.86 13.20 46.70
C HIS A 268 -41.51 12.75 46.10
N HIS A 269 -41.09 13.49 45.05
CA HIS A 269 -39.71 13.69 44.53
C HIS A 269 -38.88 14.69 45.37
N PRO A 270 -37.53 14.74 45.27
CA PRO A 270 -36.84 15.61 44.27
C PRO A 270 -35.48 15.07 43.69
N PRO A 271 -34.86 15.75 42.69
CA PRO A 271 -33.71 15.30 41.86
C PRO A 271 -32.42 16.15 42.11
N PRO A 272 -31.44 16.30 41.17
CA PRO A 272 -30.58 15.33 40.44
C PRO A 272 -29.07 15.59 40.66
N THR A 273 -28.18 14.69 40.22
CA THR A 273 -26.76 15.03 39.99
C THR A 273 -26.16 14.32 38.79
N THR A 274 -25.60 15.15 37.91
CA THR A 274 -24.84 14.85 36.69
C THR A 274 -23.43 14.37 37.02
N ALA A 275 -22.93 13.36 36.29
CA ALA A 275 -21.53 12.94 36.34
C ALA A 275 -20.87 13.08 34.96
N SER A 276 -19.67 13.65 35.01
CA SER A 276 -18.86 14.22 33.95
C SER A 276 -18.00 13.22 33.18
N VAL A 277 -17.75 13.59 31.93
CA VAL A 277 -16.78 13.03 30.98
C VAL A 277 -15.34 13.19 31.51
N SER A 278 -14.56 12.11 31.53
CA SER A 278 -13.11 12.14 31.80
C SER A 278 -12.33 12.42 30.51
N SER A 279 -11.50 13.46 30.55
CA SER A 279 -10.45 13.75 29.57
C SER A 279 -9.10 13.33 30.17
N PHE A 280 -8.29 12.62 29.39
CA PHE A 280 -6.91 12.29 29.74
C PHE A 280 -5.97 13.29 29.05
N THR A 281 -5.32 14.14 29.84
CA THR A 281 -4.15 14.94 29.46
C THR A 281 -2.90 14.12 29.72
N ALA A 282 -2.11 13.87 28.67
CA ALA A 282 -0.77 13.28 28.78
C ALA A 282 0.28 14.39 28.90
N ALA A 283 1.21 14.16 29.81
CA ALA A 283 2.21 15.08 30.34
C ALA A 283 3.28 15.51 29.34
N SER A 284 3.68 16.78 29.44
CA SER A 284 4.90 17.34 28.89
C SER A 284 6.08 17.06 29.82
N ASN A 285 7.19 16.59 29.25
CA ASN A 285 8.48 16.42 29.92
C ASN A 285 9.44 17.54 29.47
N PRO A 286 10.07 18.29 30.39
CA PRO A 286 11.18 19.18 30.05
C PRO A 286 12.50 18.74 30.70
N SER A 287 13.55 18.55 29.90
CA SER A 287 14.96 18.72 30.31
C SER A 287 15.83 18.81 29.05
N LEU A 288 16.31 20.01 28.70
CA LEU A 288 17.61 20.62 29.07
C LEU A 288 18.81 19.98 28.37
N ARG A 289 19.41 20.71 27.40
CA ARG A 289 20.84 21.06 27.42
C ARG A 289 21.22 22.16 26.43
N ASN A 290 21.90 23.15 27.01
CA ASN A 290 22.71 24.25 26.47
C ASN A 290 23.34 24.08 25.08
N ALA A 291 23.28 25.16 24.30
CA ALA A 291 24.34 25.62 23.39
C ALA A 291 24.36 27.15 23.48
N ASP A 292 25.20 27.72 24.35
CA ASP A 292 26.54 28.24 24.05
C ASP A 292 26.62 29.08 22.78
N LYS A 293 26.78 30.39 22.99
CA LYS A 293 26.97 31.43 21.98
C LYS A 293 28.47 31.50 21.67
N ARG A 294 28.87 31.21 20.43
CA ARG A 294 30.17 31.67 19.93
C ARG A 294 30.10 32.28 18.54
N ALA A 295 30.98 33.26 18.41
CA ALA A 295 31.05 34.31 17.41
C ALA A 295 31.51 33.83 16.04
N ILE A 296 31.05 34.59 15.05
CA ILE A 296 31.44 34.60 13.65
C ILE A 296 32.88 35.13 13.54
N PRO A 297 33.81 34.43 12.84
CA PRO A 297 34.98 35.07 12.28
C PRO A 297 34.74 35.38 10.80
N ASP A 298 34.70 36.68 10.54
CA ASP A 298 34.79 37.34 9.27
C ASP A 298 36.17 37.07 8.65
N THR A 299 36.25 36.49 7.44
CA THR A 299 37.49 36.54 6.63
C THR A 299 37.19 36.47 5.14
N HIS A 300 37.39 37.62 4.49
CA HIS A 300 38.07 37.85 3.22
C HIS A 300 37.99 36.77 2.12
N ARG A 301 37.52 37.19 0.93
CA ARG A 301 38.37 37.48 -0.25
C ARG A 301 37.50 37.61 -1.52
N ARG A 302 37.14 38.85 -1.88
CA ARG A 302 36.67 39.18 -3.24
C ARG A 302 37.89 39.57 -4.09
N VAL A 303 38.25 38.72 -5.05
CA VAL A 303 39.09 39.12 -6.18
C VAL A 303 38.16 39.65 -7.26
N ARG A 304 38.27 40.96 -7.51
CA ARG A 304 37.62 41.69 -8.59
C ARG A 304 38.51 41.53 -9.81
N CYS A 305 38.06 40.79 -10.82
CA CYS A 305 38.64 40.85 -12.16
C CYS A 305 37.90 41.93 -12.96
N GLU A 306 38.70 42.84 -13.51
CA GLU A 306 38.33 43.90 -14.43
C GLU A 306 37.69 43.30 -15.69
N ASN A 307 36.63 43.94 -16.19
CA ASN A 307 36.26 43.83 -17.60
C ASN A 307 35.93 45.22 -18.12
N THR A 308 36.63 45.52 -19.20
CA THR A 308 36.63 46.71 -20.03
C THR A 308 35.30 46.90 -20.77
N THR A 309 34.85 48.15 -20.82
CA THR A 309 33.96 48.70 -21.86
C THR A 309 34.73 49.83 -22.57
N PRO A 310 34.27 50.41 -23.70
CA PRO A 310 33.08 50.09 -24.52
C PRO A 310 33.39 49.95 -26.03
N ARG A 311 32.53 49.24 -26.77
CA ARG A 311 32.36 49.50 -28.21
C ARG A 311 31.00 50.16 -28.45
N ASP A 312 31.14 51.34 -28.99
CA ASP A 312 30.20 52.27 -29.59
C ASP A 312 29.20 51.56 -30.53
N TYR A 313 27.90 51.71 -30.28
CA TYR A 313 26.85 51.39 -31.24
C TYR A 313 26.06 52.66 -31.51
N ARG A 314 26.29 53.19 -32.71
CA ARG A 314 25.45 54.22 -33.34
C ARG A 314 24.09 53.62 -33.69
N ASN A 315 23.06 54.38 -33.35
CA ASN A 315 21.70 54.26 -33.86
C ASN A 315 21.68 54.43 -35.38
N ALA A 316 20.98 53.52 -36.07
CA ALA A 316 20.31 53.82 -37.32
C ALA A 316 18.98 53.06 -37.32
N GLU A 317 17.93 53.86 -37.39
CA GLU A 317 16.53 53.51 -37.46
C GLU A 317 16.14 53.30 -38.95
N GLU A 318 14.97 52.71 -39.16
CA GLU A 318 14.18 52.65 -40.41
C GLU A 318 14.37 51.49 -41.40
N GLY A 319 13.24 50.86 -41.75
CA GLY A 319 13.00 50.34 -43.11
C GLY A 319 12.53 48.88 -43.24
N LEU A 320 11.27 48.59 -42.90
CA LEU A 320 10.46 47.58 -43.60
C LEU A 320 9.99 48.18 -44.94
N PRO A 321 9.81 47.43 -46.05
CA PRO A 321 8.70 46.46 -46.13
C PRO A 321 8.93 45.18 -46.98
N SER A 322 7.91 44.33 -46.86
CA SER A 322 7.53 43.10 -47.58
C SER A 322 7.74 43.06 -49.10
N VAL A 323 8.13 41.88 -49.61
CA VAL A 323 7.74 41.34 -50.92
C VAL A 323 7.61 39.82 -50.82
N ASP A 324 6.50 39.31 -51.37
CA ASP A 324 6.06 37.91 -51.47
C ASP A 324 6.81 37.11 -52.57
N GLU A 325 6.54 35.79 -52.63
CA GLU A 325 6.71 34.88 -53.78
C GLU A 325 8.17 34.56 -54.20
N GLU A 326 8.59 33.38 -54.65
CA GLU A 326 7.97 32.16 -55.15
C GLU A 326 9.02 31.02 -55.11
N ALA A 327 8.57 29.80 -55.32
CA ALA A 327 9.33 28.56 -55.34
C ALA A 327 10.47 28.48 -56.38
N SER A 328 11.44 27.58 -56.12
CA SER A 328 11.80 26.41 -56.98
C SER A 328 13.31 26.06 -56.95
N ASP A 329 13.54 24.76 -56.72
CA ASP A 329 14.43 23.86 -57.45
C ASP A 329 15.98 23.99 -57.48
N ILE A 330 16.59 22.89 -57.00
CA ILE A 330 17.54 21.99 -57.71
C ILE A 330 19.04 22.38 -57.84
N TRP A 331 19.87 21.41 -57.41
CA TRP A 331 21.30 21.13 -57.70
C TRP A 331 22.36 22.10 -57.14
N SER A 332 23.60 21.73 -56.80
CA SER A 332 24.44 20.55 -57.08
C SER A 332 25.63 20.51 -56.11
N CYS A 333 26.13 19.29 -55.86
CA CYS A 333 27.45 19.03 -55.27
C CYS A 333 28.62 19.48 -56.18
N ARG A 334 29.73 19.89 -55.55
CA ARG A 334 31.16 19.76 -55.91
C ARG A 334 31.94 20.14 -54.64
N GLY A 335 32.98 19.48 -54.14
CA GLY A 335 33.87 18.47 -54.70
C GLY A 335 35.27 19.05 -54.90
N THR A 336 36.20 18.85 -53.94
CA THR A 336 37.69 18.87 -54.05
C THR A 336 38.24 18.24 -52.75
N ARG A 337 38.82 17.03 -52.70
CA ARG A 337 40.12 16.51 -53.19
C ARG A 337 41.36 17.12 -52.50
N ALA A 338 42.03 16.31 -51.69
CA ALA A 338 43.48 16.27 -51.39
C ALA A 338 43.71 14.99 -50.54
N GLU A 339 44.14 13.87 -51.14
CA GLU A 339 45.53 13.41 -51.32
C GLU A 339 46.18 12.82 -50.05
N ASP A 340 46.29 11.48 -50.06
CA ASP A 340 47.16 10.63 -49.23
C ASP A 340 48.65 10.95 -49.46
N PRO A 341 49.54 10.51 -48.53
CA PRO A 341 50.42 9.44 -48.97
C PRO A 341 50.73 8.34 -47.91
N GLU A 342 50.84 7.14 -48.48
CA GLU A 342 51.81 6.06 -48.24
C GLU A 342 51.98 5.40 -46.85
N GLU A 343 51.47 4.17 -46.87
CA GLU A 343 51.79 2.98 -46.11
C GLU A 343 53.30 2.60 -46.18
N THR A 344 53.91 2.31 -45.03
CA THR A 344 55.19 1.55 -44.97
C THR A 344 55.09 0.47 -43.91
N ILE A 345 55.05 -0.78 -44.37
CA ILE A 345 55.09 -2.01 -43.58
C ILE A 345 56.54 -2.34 -43.24
N HIS A 346 56.88 -2.50 -41.96
CA HIS A 346 58.14 -3.12 -41.54
C HIS A 346 57.87 -4.34 -40.66
N HIS A 347 58.20 -5.52 -41.20
CA HIS A 347 58.35 -6.78 -40.49
C HIS A 347 59.77 -6.92 -39.93
N GLU A 348 59.89 -7.19 -38.64
CA GLU A 348 61.01 -7.89 -37.97
C GLU A 348 60.56 -8.11 -36.51
N ARG A 349 60.88 -9.15 -35.74
CA ARG A 349 61.50 -10.46 -35.95
C ARG A 349 61.27 -11.19 -34.60
N ILE A 350 60.78 -12.42 -34.63
CA ILE A 350 60.73 -13.30 -33.45
C ILE A 350 61.99 -14.17 -33.45
N LYS A 351 62.77 -14.14 -32.36
CA LYS A 351 63.64 -15.23 -31.84
C LYS A 351 63.63 -15.09 -30.32
N ARG A 352 63.13 -16.09 -29.58
CA ARG A 352 63.89 -17.19 -28.95
C ARG A 352 65.12 -16.73 -28.19
#